data_AF-F0SM43-F1
#
_entry.id   AF-F0SM43-F1
#
_cell.length_a   1.000
_cell.length_b   1.000
_cell.length_c   1.000
_cell.angle_alpha   90.00
_cell.angle_beta   90.00
_cell.angle_gamma   90.00
#
_symmetry.space_group_name_H-M   'P 1'
#
loop_
_entity.id
_entity.type
_entity.pdbx_description
1 polymer ?
#
loop_
_entity_poly.entity_id
_entity_poly.type
_entity_poly.pdbx_seq_one_letter_code
_entity_poly.pdbx_strand_id
1 'polypeptide(L)'
;MEQPHDTIESQQSLKKQGLLGTGIVMVCLAAWLAYAFANPVEHGDDHGGHGATEAHGQVDHAEEHGEHTAENAEEHDDHGHEDEHAEDHAESHTDEHAAEAHTAAEEHSGDQRRDPEPLVDPVVVPAWYSVLPFAALLLAIAVLPLTHRTEHWWENNINRFKVAAGLGVLTLAYYAFLFGHGVHDHVSHGVSAPGLPAALTVLTNALLAEYIPFITLLFSLYAISGGIVIEGRLAGRPYVNTAIIGIGAALASFVGTTGAAMLLIRPLLTANVRRQYVAHTVIFFIFAVCNTGGCLLPIGDPPLFLGFLRGVDFFWTLQLWPQWLFVNLVILAVYFVYDTIVARKEDEAAFAPLKESGPLVQMEGKLNLFWLAGIIFCVATLDPSKPFPGTEWHAPLYFREFLMFALTFCSLAATPSAIRLKNTFSYDAILEVAALFSGIFICMQAPVQILNAYGDQLGFDTTTEFFWGTGLLSSFLDNAPTYVVFFETARTMASEGPTVAGVAEGFLVAISLGAVFMGAMTYIGNGPNFMVKAIAEKNNIRMPSFFGYMLYSFTVLVPIFLIMTLIFL
;
A
#
# COMPACT_ATOMS: atom_id res chain seq x y z
N MET A 1 26.61 4.84 -43.01
CA MET A 1 26.27 4.60 -41.60
C MET A 1 25.20 5.62 -41.25
N GLU A 2 24.00 5.43 -41.80
CA GLU A 2 22.83 6.28 -41.52
C GLU A 2 22.04 5.60 -40.40
N GLN A 3 21.84 6.30 -39.28
CA GLN A 3 20.84 5.87 -38.31
C GLN A 3 19.45 6.07 -38.95
N PRO A 4 18.56 5.07 -38.92
CA PRO A 4 17.25 5.20 -39.55
C PRO A 4 16.44 6.28 -38.82
N HIS A 5 15.80 7.15 -39.62
CA HIS A 5 15.03 8.32 -39.20
C HIS A 5 14.00 8.01 -38.09
N ASP A 6 13.44 6.79 -38.05
CA ASP A 6 12.51 6.29 -37.02
C ASP A 6 13.10 6.29 -35.59
N THR A 7 14.42 6.16 -35.46
CA THR A 7 15.08 6.15 -34.16
C THR A 7 15.08 7.55 -33.53
N ILE A 8 15.20 8.60 -34.34
CA ILE A 8 15.29 9.98 -33.85
C ILE A 8 13.92 10.49 -33.42
N GLU A 9 12.87 10.21 -34.20
CA GLU A 9 11.49 10.57 -33.83
C GLU A 9 11.01 9.81 -32.59
N SER A 10 11.32 8.52 -32.46
CA SER A 10 10.99 7.77 -31.23
C SER A 10 11.76 8.28 -30.00
N GLN A 11 13.03 8.65 -30.14
CA GLN A 11 13.83 9.27 -29.08
C GLN A 11 13.27 10.65 -28.67
N GLN A 12 12.81 11.46 -29.63
CA GLN A 12 12.20 12.76 -29.36
C GLN A 12 10.80 12.63 -28.73
N SER A 13 10.02 11.64 -29.15
CA SER A 13 8.72 11.30 -28.55
C SER A 13 8.88 10.85 -27.11
N LEU A 14 9.81 9.92 -26.83
CA LEU A 14 10.12 9.46 -25.47
C LEU A 14 10.67 10.59 -24.58
N LYS A 15 11.47 11.50 -25.13
CA LYS A 15 11.91 12.70 -24.39
C LYS A 15 10.75 13.66 -24.11
N LYS A 16 9.85 13.90 -25.07
CA LYS A 16 8.66 14.75 -24.87
C LYS A 16 7.67 14.15 -23.88
N GLN A 17 7.36 12.85 -23.99
CA GLN A 17 6.50 12.13 -23.06
C GLN A 17 7.13 12.04 -21.67
N GLY A 18 8.46 11.80 -21.62
CA GLY A 18 9.25 11.91 -20.40
C GLY A 18 9.05 13.27 -19.75
N LEU A 19 9.36 14.38 -20.46
CA LEU A 19 9.16 15.74 -19.97
C LEU A 19 7.72 16.06 -19.55
N LEU A 20 6.71 15.49 -20.22
CA LEU A 20 5.30 15.70 -19.87
C LEU A 20 4.93 14.95 -18.58
N GLY A 21 5.38 13.70 -18.44
CA GLY A 21 5.21 12.89 -17.25
C GLY A 21 5.95 13.47 -16.04
N THR A 22 7.22 13.86 -16.20
CA THR A 22 7.94 14.61 -15.16
C THR A 22 7.32 15.97 -14.91
N GLY A 23 6.75 16.62 -15.94
CA GLY A 23 6.10 17.92 -15.82
C GLY A 23 4.85 17.88 -14.93
N ILE A 24 3.96 16.90 -15.13
CA ILE A 24 2.77 16.73 -14.29
C ILE A 24 3.19 16.43 -12.83
N VAL A 25 4.18 15.57 -12.65
CA VAL A 25 4.72 15.23 -11.32
C VAL A 25 5.38 16.45 -10.67
N MET A 26 6.14 17.26 -11.42
CA MET A 26 6.77 18.49 -10.95
C MET A 26 5.74 19.57 -10.62
N VAL A 27 4.60 19.63 -11.33
CA VAL A 27 3.48 20.53 -11.00
C VAL A 27 2.81 20.07 -9.71
N CYS A 28 2.60 18.76 -9.51
CA CYS A 28 2.12 18.22 -8.24
C CYS A 28 3.12 18.51 -7.10
N LEU A 29 4.43 18.36 -7.34
CA LEU A 29 5.49 18.66 -6.38
C LEU A 29 5.58 20.16 -6.06
N ALA A 30 5.37 21.04 -7.04
CA ALA A 30 5.38 22.49 -6.84
C ALA A 30 4.12 22.96 -6.09
N ALA A 31 2.94 22.41 -6.41
CA ALA A 31 1.72 22.64 -5.66
C ALA A 31 1.85 22.13 -4.22
N TRP A 32 2.55 21.00 -4.03
CA TRP A 32 2.89 20.44 -2.73
C TRP A 32 3.86 21.32 -1.94
N LEU A 33 4.99 21.75 -2.53
CA LEU A 33 5.94 22.67 -1.87
C LEU A 33 5.22 23.94 -1.43
N ALA A 34 4.34 24.50 -2.28
CA ALA A 34 3.54 25.67 -1.93
C ALA A 34 2.60 25.42 -0.73
N TYR A 35 1.98 24.24 -0.63
CA TYR A 35 1.12 23.88 0.50
C TYR A 35 1.91 23.60 1.79
N ALA A 36 3.03 22.87 1.69
CA ALA A 36 3.89 22.50 2.82
C ALA A 36 4.56 23.73 3.45
N PHE A 37 5.01 24.69 2.65
CA PHE A 37 5.54 25.97 3.16
C PHE A 37 4.45 26.89 3.71
N ALA A 38 3.20 26.74 3.28
CA ALA A 38 2.07 27.54 3.76
C ALA A 38 1.49 27.04 5.10
N ASN A 39 1.71 25.77 5.46
CA ASN A 39 1.19 25.16 6.69
C ASN A 39 2.32 24.41 7.43
N PRO A 40 3.30 25.11 8.02
CA PRO A 40 4.27 24.46 8.90
C PRO A 40 3.54 23.89 10.12
N VAL A 41 3.64 22.59 10.34
CA VAL A 41 3.15 21.94 11.56
C VAL A 41 4.08 22.35 12.69
N GLU A 42 3.57 23.06 13.69
CA GLU A 42 4.28 23.27 14.95
C GLU A 42 4.41 21.91 15.63
N HIS A 43 5.65 21.44 15.82
CA HIS A 43 5.92 20.33 16.72
C HIS A 43 5.56 20.82 18.13
N GLY A 44 4.48 20.27 18.70
CA GLY A 44 4.19 20.44 20.10
C GLY A 44 5.30 19.78 20.91
N ASP A 45 6.20 20.61 21.47
CA ASP A 45 7.12 20.19 22.51
C ASP A 45 6.27 19.87 23.75
N ASP A 46 5.96 18.58 23.92
CA ASP A 46 5.33 18.07 25.13
C ASP A 46 6.41 17.94 26.22
N HIS A 47 6.87 19.08 26.72
CA HIS A 47 7.62 19.16 27.96
C HIS A 47 6.64 19.40 29.12
N GLY A 48 6.21 18.30 29.73
CA GLY A 48 5.57 18.33 31.04
C GLY A 48 6.50 18.96 32.08
N GLY A 49 6.02 20.03 32.72
CA GLY A 49 6.75 20.73 33.78
C GLY A 49 5.97 21.86 34.42
N HIS A 50 5.06 21.51 35.33
CA HIS A 50 4.56 22.31 36.46
C HIS A 50 4.23 23.81 36.26
N GLY A 51 2.91 24.07 36.15
CA GLY A 51 2.16 24.89 37.12
C GLY A 51 2.58 26.34 37.35
N ALA A 52 1.84 27.28 36.76
CA ALA A 52 1.33 28.45 37.47
C ALA A 52 0.19 29.09 36.66
N THR A 53 -1.00 29.05 37.24
CA THR A 53 -2.18 29.84 36.89
C THR A 53 -1.86 31.34 36.91
N GLU A 54 -1.94 32.04 35.78
CA GLU A 54 -2.16 33.48 35.74
C GLU A 54 -3.66 33.75 35.54
N ALA A 55 -4.34 34.00 36.66
CA ALA A 55 -5.69 34.54 36.68
C ALA A 55 -5.62 36.06 36.60
N HIS A 56 -6.44 36.62 35.72
CA HIS A 56 -6.69 38.04 35.54
C HIS A 56 -6.91 38.78 36.86
N GLY A 57 -6.19 39.90 37.03
CA GLY A 57 -6.33 40.81 38.15
C GLY A 57 -7.70 41.48 38.19
N GLN A 58 -8.29 41.45 39.38
CA GLN A 58 -9.36 42.35 39.80
C GLN A 58 -8.87 43.09 41.06
N VAL A 59 -8.91 44.41 40.96
CA VAL A 59 -8.42 45.40 41.91
C VAL A 59 -9.29 45.41 43.16
N ASP A 60 -8.69 45.36 44.36
CA ASP A 60 -9.15 46.16 45.50
C ASP A 60 -8.14 46.25 46.66
N HIS A 61 -8.27 47.36 47.38
CA HIS A 61 -7.42 48.02 48.38
C HIS A 61 -7.02 47.23 49.65
N ALA A 62 -5.81 47.54 50.17
CA ALA A 62 -5.47 47.94 51.56
C ALA A 62 -3.99 47.61 51.86
N GLU A 63 -3.12 48.62 51.95
CA GLU A 63 -2.65 49.26 53.19
C GLU A 63 -1.58 48.46 54.00
N GLU A 64 -0.47 49.18 54.22
CA GLU A 64 0.45 49.12 55.35
C GLU A 64 1.64 48.11 55.39
N HIS A 65 2.81 48.75 55.27
CA HIS A 65 3.99 48.64 56.12
C HIS A 65 4.90 47.40 56.07
N GLY A 66 6.18 47.66 55.77
CA GLY A 66 7.28 46.91 56.35
C GLY A 66 8.49 46.72 55.43
N GLU A 67 9.35 47.73 55.35
CA GLU A 67 10.75 47.57 54.93
C GLU A 67 11.45 46.51 55.80
N HIS A 68 12.10 45.51 55.18
CA HIS A 68 13.55 45.33 55.28
C HIS A 68 13.99 44.06 54.54
N THR A 69 14.73 44.29 53.46
CA THR A 69 15.52 43.31 52.72
C THR A 69 16.83 42.99 53.41
N ALA A 70 17.24 41.73 53.19
CA ALA A 70 18.60 41.25 52.98
C ALA A 70 19.56 41.20 54.18
N GLU A 71 20.12 40.02 54.43
CA GLU A 71 21.50 39.75 54.01
C GLU A 71 21.89 38.27 54.17
N ASN A 72 22.59 37.78 53.15
CA ASN A 72 23.71 36.83 53.17
C ASN A 72 23.44 35.32 53.39
N ALA A 73 23.47 34.60 52.26
CA ALA A 73 24.29 33.40 52.10
C ALA A 73 25.78 33.81 52.28
N GLU A 74 26.69 33.01 52.83
CA GLU A 74 27.21 31.76 52.27
C GLU A 74 28.25 31.16 53.25
N GLU A 75 28.65 29.90 53.01
CA GLU A 75 29.86 29.20 53.49
C GLU A 75 29.94 28.65 54.93
N HIS A 76 29.93 27.32 55.07
CA HIS A 76 31.18 26.54 55.27
C HIS A 76 30.94 25.01 55.46
N ASP A 77 31.73 24.24 54.71
CA ASP A 77 32.47 23.01 55.01
C ASP A 77 32.03 21.99 56.09
N ASP A 78 31.84 20.76 55.59
CA ASP A 78 32.60 19.51 55.86
C ASP A 78 32.71 18.89 57.28
N HIS A 79 32.89 17.55 57.25
CA HIS A 79 33.01 16.54 58.30
C HIS A 79 31.66 15.87 58.70
N GLY A 80 31.49 14.55 58.70
CA GLY A 80 32.41 13.42 58.72
C GLY A 80 31.93 12.43 59.80
N HIS A 81 32.04 11.11 59.54
CA HIS A 81 31.79 9.96 60.43
C HIS A 81 30.32 9.61 60.78
N GLU A 82 29.93 8.37 61.07
CA GLU A 82 30.32 6.97 60.77
C GLU A 82 29.25 6.10 61.50
N ASP A 83 29.19 4.82 61.17
CA ASP A 83 28.71 3.69 62.00
C ASP A 83 27.21 3.32 62.10
N GLU A 84 26.91 2.23 61.36
CA GLU A 84 26.49 0.89 61.84
C GLU A 84 25.39 0.71 62.89
N HIS A 85 24.43 -0.18 62.55
CA HIS A 85 23.88 -1.34 63.28
C HIS A 85 22.46 -1.63 62.73
N ALA A 86 22.21 -2.66 61.91
CA ALA A 86 22.17 -4.11 62.17
C ALA A 86 21.02 -4.57 63.09
N GLU A 87 20.13 -5.38 62.49
CA GLU A 87 19.41 -6.55 63.09
C GLU A 87 18.36 -6.29 64.19
N ASP A 88 17.26 -7.02 64.37
CA ASP A 88 16.57 -8.18 63.76
C ASP A 88 15.25 -8.36 64.58
N HIS A 89 14.45 -9.37 64.22
CA HIS A 89 13.31 -9.98 64.95
C HIS A 89 11.90 -9.44 64.61
N ALA A 90 10.97 -10.18 63.99
CA ALA A 90 10.50 -11.58 64.09
C ALA A 90 9.25 -11.74 64.99
N GLU A 91 8.25 -12.41 64.39
CA GLU A 91 7.19 -13.23 65.00
C GLU A 91 6.11 -12.52 65.85
N SER A 92 4.84 -12.96 65.96
CA SER A 92 3.93 -13.91 65.30
C SER A 92 2.64 -13.94 66.19
N HIS A 93 1.61 -14.69 65.79
CA HIS A 93 0.41 -15.09 66.58
C HIS A 93 -0.70 -14.02 66.72
N THR A 94 -2.01 -14.31 66.69
CA THR A 94 -2.89 -15.51 66.70
C THR A 94 -4.33 -14.99 66.51
N ASP A 95 -5.12 -15.53 65.58
CA ASP A 95 -6.23 -16.49 65.75
C ASP A 95 -7.61 -15.94 66.21
N GLU A 96 -8.62 -16.43 65.48
CA GLU A 96 -9.94 -16.93 65.91
C GLU A 96 -11.22 -16.05 65.93
N HIS A 97 -12.22 -16.58 65.19
CA HIS A 97 -13.68 -16.70 65.46
C HIS A 97 -14.56 -15.42 65.49
N ALA A 98 -15.85 -15.39 65.13
CA ALA A 98 -16.81 -16.25 64.43
C ALA A 98 -18.15 -15.45 64.32
N ALA A 99 -19.02 -15.86 63.37
CA ALA A 99 -20.49 -15.81 63.40
C ALA A 99 -21.30 -14.48 63.29
N GLU A 100 -22.04 -14.41 62.18
CA GLU A 100 -23.47 -14.08 62.00
C GLU A 100 -24.15 -12.99 62.87
N ALA A 101 -24.68 -11.94 62.20
CA ALA A 101 -26.03 -11.43 62.48
C ALA A 101 -26.55 -10.55 61.33
N HIS A 102 -27.73 -10.90 60.82
CA HIS A 102 -28.58 -10.04 60.00
C HIS A 102 -29.12 -8.87 60.82
N THR A 103 -28.96 -7.64 60.33
CA THR A 103 -29.85 -6.51 60.64
C THR A 103 -29.96 -5.59 59.44
N ALA A 104 -31.19 -5.47 58.93
CA ALA A 104 -31.58 -4.42 58.00
C ALA A 104 -31.65 -3.08 58.74
N ALA A 105 -31.01 -2.05 58.20
CA ALA A 105 -31.29 -0.65 58.50
C ALA A 105 -30.96 0.19 57.25
N GLU A 106 -31.95 0.97 56.82
CA GLU A 106 -31.95 1.88 55.70
C GLU A 106 -31.04 3.11 55.93
N GLU A 107 -30.73 3.79 54.82
CA GLU A 107 -30.32 5.21 54.68
C GLU A 107 -28.87 5.62 54.99
N HIS A 108 -28.05 5.65 53.92
CA HIS A 108 -27.47 6.90 53.40
C HIS A 108 -26.81 6.63 52.04
N SER A 109 -27.58 6.73 50.95
CA SER A 109 -27.02 6.78 49.60
C SER A 109 -26.39 8.16 49.39
N GLY A 110 -25.07 8.24 49.54
CA GLY A 110 -24.29 9.38 49.06
C GLY A 110 -24.48 9.51 47.55
N ASP A 111 -25.08 10.63 47.15
CA ASP A 111 -25.18 11.12 45.78
C ASP A 111 -23.75 11.36 45.23
N GLN A 112 -23.11 10.28 44.77
CA GLN A 112 -22.01 10.41 43.81
C GLN A 112 -22.64 10.84 42.50
N ARG A 113 -22.69 12.15 42.28
CA ARG A 113 -22.80 12.71 40.93
C ARG A 113 -21.72 12.06 40.09
N ARG A 114 -22.10 11.05 39.30
CA ARG A 114 -21.35 10.64 38.14
C ARG A 114 -21.29 11.86 37.25
N ASP A 115 -20.11 12.46 37.14
CA ASP A 115 -19.82 13.34 36.02
C ASP A 115 -20.26 12.59 34.75
N PRO A 116 -21.02 13.24 33.86
CA PRO A 116 -21.39 12.59 32.62
C PRO A 116 -20.10 12.19 31.91
N GLU A 117 -19.94 10.91 31.62
CA GLU A 117 -18.96 10.44 30.65
C GLU A 117 -19.03 11.38 29.44
N PRO A 118 -17.89 11.85 28.91
CA PRO A 118 -17.91 12.72 27.75
C PRO A 118 -18.75 12.04 26.67
N LEU A 119 -19.85 12.69 26.30
CA LEU A 119 -20.69 12.26 25.18
C LEU A 119 -19.75 12.12 23.99
N VAL A 120 -19.47 10.88 23.58
CA VAL A 120 -18.83 10.60 22.31
C VAL A 120 -19.78 11.18 21.27
N ASP A 121 -19.38 12.28 20.62
CA ASP A 121 -20.18 12.87 19.56
C ASP A 121 -20.57 11.76 18.58
N PRO A 122 -21.87 11.62 18.23
CA PRO A 122 -22.30 10.54 17.36
C PRO A 122 -21.52 10.63 16.05
N VAL A 123 -20.82 9.53 15.69
CA VAL A 123 -20.06 9.43 14.44
C VAL A 123 -21.02 9.76 13.29
N VAL A 124 -20.83 10.92 12.66
CA VAL A 124 -21.69 11.35 11.57
C VAL A 124 -21.29 10.59 10.31
N VAL A 125 -22.16 9.69 9.88
CA VAL A 125 -21.87 8.82 8.73
C VAL A 125 -22.43 9.42 7.44
N PRO A 126 -21.68 9.39 6.32
CA PRO A 126 -22.23 9.73 5.01
C PRO A 126 -23.46 8.90 4.65
N ALA A 127 -24.37 9.50 3.91
CA ALA A 127 -25.55 8.82 3.39
C ALA A 127 -25.14 7.70 2.42
N TRP A 128 -25.84 6.57 2.42
CA TRP A 128 -25.48 5.38 1.62
C TRP A 128 -25.27 5.66 0.12
N TYR A 129 -26.01 6.61 -0.47
CA TYR A 129 -25.89 6.97 -1.88
C TYR A 129 -24.59 7.71 -2.22
N SER A 130 -23.83 8.17 -1.22
CA SER A 130 -22.49 8.73 -1.40
C SER A 130 -21.47 7.70 -1.91
N VAL A 131 -21.79 6.40 -1.85
CA VAL A 131 -20.98 5.30 -2.41
C VAL A 131 -21.14 5.19 -3.95
N LEU A 132 -22.19 5.76 -4.53
CA LEU A 132 -22.49 5.61 -5.96
C LEU A 132 -21.35 6.06 -6.89
N PRO A 133 -20.64 7.18 -6.66
CA PRO A 133 -19.51 7.56 -7.51
C PRO A 133 -18.37 6.52 -7.49
N PHE A 134 -18.07 5.94 -6.33
CA PHE A 134 -17.07 4.89 -6.19
C PHE A 134 -17.48 3.62 -6.94
N ALA A 135 -18.71 3.14 -6.71
CA ALA A 135 -19.24 1.97 -7.40
C ALA A 135 -19.31 2.17 -8.92
N ALA A 136 -19.69 3.37 -9.38
CA ALA A 136 -19.72 3.72 -10.79
C ALA A 136 -18.32 3.73 -11.42
N LEU A 137 -17.30 4.21 -10.69
CA LEU A 137 -15.91 4.23 -11.16
C LEU A 137 -15.37 2.81 -11.32
N LEU A 138 -15.59 1.95 -10.31
CA LEU A 138 -15.22 0.54 -10.35
C LEU A 138 -15.89 -0.21 -11.51
N LEU A 139 -17.20 0.02 -11.69
CA LEU A 139 -17.95 -0.55 -12.81
C LEU A 139 -17.45 -0.04 -14.16
N ALA A 140 -17.08 1.24 -14.26
CA ALA A 140 -16.52 1.82 -15.47
C ALA A 140 -15.19 1.14 -15.85
N ILE A 141 -14.31 0.93 -14.87
CA ILE A 141 -13.03 0.21 -15.07
C ILE A 141 -13.27 -1.23 -15.51
N ALA A 142 -14.26 -1.92 -14.95
CA ALA A 142 -14.55 -3.31 -15.30
C ALA A 142 -15.23 -3.47 -16.67
N VAL A 143 -16.16 -2.57 -17.03
CA VAL A 143 -17.08 -2.77 -18.18
C VAL A 143 -16.63 -2.03 -19.44
N LEU A 144 -16.09 -0.82 -19.33
CA LEU A 144 -15.77 0.01 -20.50
C LEU A 144 -14.63 -0.55 -21.37
N PRO A 145 -13.56 -1.17 -20.83
CA PRO A 145 -12.56 -1.84 -21.67
C PRO A 145 -13.10 -3.07 -22.40
N LEU A 146 -14.08 -3.77 -21.82
CA LEU A 146 -14.64 -5.01 -22.37
C LEU A 146 -15.70 -4.77 -23.45
N THR A 147 -16.24 -3.56 -23.51
CA THR A 147 -17.30 -3.20 -24.44
C THR A 147 -16.70 -2.67 -25.74
N HIS A 148 -16.86 -3.40 -26.85
CA HIS A 148 -16.29 -3.03 -28.16
C HIS A 148 -16.59 -1.59 -28.62
N ARG A 149 -17.70 -0.98 -28.17
CA ARG A 149 -18.04 0.41 -28.52
C ARG A 149 -17.19 1.44 -27.79
N THR A 150 -16.66 1.11 -26.62
CA THR A 150 -15.94 2.03 -25.72
C THR A 150 -14.48 1.68 -25.55
N GLU A 151 -14.03 0.49 -25.97
CA GLU A 151 -12.65 0.00 -25.86
C GLU A 151 -11.62 1.05 -26.34
N HIS A 152 -11.70 1.49 -27.60
CA HIS A 152 -10.77 2.49 -28.15
C HIS A 152 -10.86 3.87 -27.49
N TRP A 153 -12.04 4.24 -26.99
CA TRP A 153 -12.19 5.50 -26.26
C TRP A 153 -11.54 5.41 -24.88
N TRP A 154 -11.69 4.26 -24.21
CA TRP A 154 -11.11 3.99 -22.90
C TRP A 154 -9.59 3.87 -22.95
N GLU A 155 -9.01 3.40 -24.05
CA GLU A 155 -7.55 3.32 -24.26
C GLU A 155 -6.82 4.65 -24.05
N ASN A 156 -7.51 5.80 -24.17
CA ASN A 156 -6.92 7.10 -23.93
C ASN A 156 -6.92 7.47 -22.43
N ASN A 157 -5.73 7.71 -21.88
CA ASN A 157 -5.52 8.13 -20.50
C ASN A 157 -6.28 9.40 -20.11
N ILE A 158 -6.51 10.33 -21.04
CA ILE A 158 -7.31 11.53 -20.80
C ILE A 158 -8.77 11.18 -20.52
N ASN A 159 -9.32 10.18 -21.21
CA ASN A 159 -10.71 9.76 -21.03
C ASN A 159 -10.88 9.03 -19.70
N ARG A 160 -9.94 8.14 -19.34
CA ARG A 160 -9.86 7.54 -18.01
C ARG A 160 -9.83 8.61 -16.91
N PHE A 161 -8.96 9.60 -17.06
CA PHE A 161 -8.86 10.72 -16.11
C PHE A 161 -10.16 11.52 -16.03
N LYS A 162 -10.83 11.83 -17.16
CA LYS A 162 -12.11 12.54 -17.15
C LYS A 162 -13.19 11.80 -16.37
N VAL A 163 -13.28 10.47 -16.52
CA VAL A 163 -14.24 9.65 -15.77
C VAL A 163 -13.90 9.65 -14.28
N ALA A 164 -12.63 9.37 -13.95
CA ALA A 164 -12.14 9.34 -12.58
C ALA A 164 -12.32 10.70 -11.87
N ALA A 165 -11.91 11.80 -12.51
CA ALA A 165 -12.04 13.15 -11.98
C ALA A 165 -13.51 13.60 -11.91
N GLY A 166 -14.34 13.25 -12.89
CA GLY A 166 -15.77 13.60 -12.88
C GLY A 166 -16.51 12.96 -11.70
N LEU A 167 -16.25 11.68 -11.41
CA LEU A 167 -16.83 10.99 -10.26
C LEU A 167 -16.20 11.45 -8.93
N GLY A 168 -14.90 11.79 -8.93
CA GLY A 168 -14.25 12.43 -7.80
C GLY A 168 -14.89 13.77 -7.44
N VAL A 169 -15.13 14.63 -8.43
CA VAL A 169 -15.83 15.91 -8.26
C VAL A 169 -17.24 15.71 -7.72
N LEU A 170 -17.96 14.66 -8.15
CA LEU A 170 -19.28 14.35 -7.61
C LEU A 170 -19.22 13.98 -6.12
N THR A 171 -18.19 13.24 -5.71
CA THR A 171 -17.93 12.92 -4.29
C THR A 171 -17.60 14.19 -3.49
N LEU A 172 -16.73 15.05 -4.00
CA LEU A 172 -16.40 16.32 -3.36
C LEU A 172 -17.62 17.24 -3.26
N ALA A 173 -18.47 17.28 -4.29
CA ALA A 173 -19.72 18.04 -4.26
C ALA A 173 -20.69 17.52 -3.20
N TYR A 174 -20.75 16.20 -2.99
CA TYR A 174 -21.52 15.63 -1.89
C TYR A 174 -21.03 16.16 -0.53
N TYR A 175 -19.72 16.13 -0.26
CA TYR A 175 -19.16 16.67 0.98
C TYR A 175 -19.34 18.19 1.11
N ALA A 176 -19.24 18.92 0.00
CA ALA A 176 -19.35 20.38 -0.01
C ALA A 176 -20.78 20.88 0.23
N PHE A 177 -21.80 20.17 -0.24
CA PHE A 177 -23.17 20.69 -0.30
C PHE A 177 -24.22 19.83 0.39
N LEU A 178 -23.98 18.54 0.61
CA LEU A 178 -25.00 17.59 1.10
C LEU A 178 -24.64 16.95 2.44
N PHE A 179 -23.36 16.73 2.74
CA PHE A 179 -22.95 16.03 3.97
C PHE A 179 -23.26 16.83 5.24
N GLY A 180 -23.08 18.16 5.20
CA GLY A 180 -23.49 19.08 6.27
C GLY A 180 -22.66 19.02 7.57
N HIS A 181 -21.62 18.19 7.62
CA HIS A 181 -20.77 18.00 8.80
C HIS A 181 -19.28 18.11 8.45
N GLY A 182 -18.45 18.25 9.49
CA GLY A 182 -17.00 18.26 9.37
C GLY A 182 -16.42 16.89 9.05
N VAL A 183 -15.20 16.86 8.49
CA VAL A 183 -14.45 15.63 8.20
C VAL A 183 -13.16 15.66 8.99
N HIS A 184 -12.76 14.51 9.54
CA HIS A 184 -11.49 14.34 10.23
C HIS A 184 -10.32 14.46 9.26
N ASP A 185 -9.35 15.29 9.62
CA ASP A 185 -8.08 15.43 8.90
C ASP A 185 -7.09 14.35 9.39
N HIS A 186 -6.57 13.55 8.47
CA HIS A 186 -5.64 12.46 8.81
C HIS A 186 -4.23 12.97 9.17
N VAL A 187 -3.90 14.21 8.82
CA VAL A 187 -2.58 14.81 9.06
C VAL A 187 -2.58 15.66 10.32
N SER A 188 -3.59 16.51 10.50
CA SER A 188 -3.68 17.42 11.65
C SER A 188 -4.47 16.86 12.83
N HIS A 189 -5.13 15.70 12.67
CA HIS A 189 -6.05 15.10 13.63
C HIS A 189 -7.24 15.99 14.05
N GLY A 190 -7.43 17.14 13.39
CA GLY A 190 -8.56 18.04 13.62
C GLY A 190 -9.81 17.65 12.85
N VAL A 191 -10.94 18.29 13.17
CA VAL A 191 -12.20 18.18 12.41
C VAL A 191 -12.43 19.47 11.64
N SER A 192 -12.68 19.36 10.34
CA SER A 192 -12.97 20.53 9.49
C SER A 192 -14.32 21.15 9.82
N ALA A 193 -14.53 22.41 9.43
CA ALA A 193 -15.88 22.96 9.34
C ALA A 193 -16.71 22.23 8.24
N PRO A 194 -18.04 22.21 8.33
CA PRO A 194 -18.91 21.63 7.31
C PRO A 194 -18.87 22.43 5.99
N GLY A 195 -19.26 21.77 4.90
CA GLY A 195 -19.37 22.37 3.58
C GLY A 195 -18.06 22.35 2.80
N LEU A 196 -17.68 23.48 2.18
CA LEU A 196 -16.46 23.55 1.36
C LEU A 196 -15.18 23.12 2.11
N PRO A 197 -14.97 23.48 3.40
CA PRO A 197 -13.82 23.00 4.15
C PRO A 197 -13.79 21.47 4.31
N ALA A 198 -14.94 20.82 4.54
CA ALA A 198 -15.03 19.35 4.57
C ALA A 198 -14.62 18.71 3.25
N ALA A 199 -15.07 19.26 2.11
CA ALA A 199 -14.64 18.76 0.81
C ALA A 199 -13.13 18.96 0.57
N LEU A 200 -12.54 20.06 1.06
CA LEU A 200 -11.10 20.28 1.00
C LEU A 200 -10.33 19.28 1.87
N THR A 201 -10.80 18.99 3.08
CA THR A 201 -10.19 17.97 3.95
C THR A 201 -10.26 16.58 3.32
N VAL A 202 -11.41 16.20 2.73
CA VAL A 202 -11.54 14.95 1.95
C VAL A 202 -10.54 14.90 0.80
N LEU A 203 -10.38 15.99 0.05
CA LEU A 203 -9.41 16.08 -1.04
C LEU A 203 -7.98 15.94 -0.53
N THR A 204 -7.64 16.62 0.57
CA THR A 204 -6.32 16.57 1.21
C THR A 204 -5.99 15.16 1.71
N ASN A 205 -6.90 14.52 2.43
CA ASN A 205 -6.71 13.13 2.90
C ASN A 205 -6.53 12.19 1.71
N ALA A 206 -7.43 12.23 0.73
CA ALA A 206 -7.38 11.34 -0.42
C ALA A 206 -6.12 11.54 -1.27
N LEU A 207 -5.77 12.80 -1.58
CA LEU A 207 -4.67 13.08 -2.51
C LEU A 207 -3.31 13.15 -1.83
N LEU A 208 -3.20 13.96 -0.77
CA LEU A 208 -1.90 14.23 -0.15
C LEU A 208 -1.47 13.07 0.75
N ALA A 209 -2.35 12.57 1.62
CA ALA A 209 -1.98 11.51 2.56
C ALA A 209 -1.90 10.12 1.91
N GLU A 210 -2.78 9.81 0.96
CA GLU A 210 -2.86 8.45 0.40
C GLU A 210 -2.33 8.33 -1.03
N TYR A 211 -2.88 9.10 -1.98
CA TYR A 211 -2.55 8.96 -3.40
C TYR A 211 -1.11 9.37 -3.75
N ILE A 212 -0.58 10.47 -3.20
CA ILE A 212 0.78 10.94 -3.53
C ILE A 212 1.85 9.91 -3.10
N PRO A 213 1.88 9.40 -1.85
CA PRO A 213 2.78 8.33 -1.47
C PRO A 213 2.64 7.10 -2.36
N PHE A 214 1.40 6.71 -2.65
CA PHE A 214 1.07 5.57 -3.51
C PHE A 214 1.65 5.70 -4.92
N ILE A 215 1.33 6.79 -5.63
CA ILE A 215 1.76 6.95 -7.01
C ILE A 215 3.26 7.22 -7.12
N THR A 216 3.85 7.87 -6.10
CA THR A 216 5.30 8.10 -6.03
C THR A 216 6.06 6.79 -5.94
N LEU A 217 5.59 5.85 -5.12
CA LEU A 217 6.18 4.51 -5.04
C LEU A 217 6.08 3.76 -6.37
N LEU A 218 4.86 3.65 -6.90
CA LEU A 218 4.65 2.90 -8.15
C LEU A 218 5.45 3.50 -9.31
N PHE A 219 5.47 4.83 -9.43
CA PHE A 219 6.27 5.51 -10.44
C PHE A 219 7.76 5.24 -10.26
N SER A 220 8.28 5.32 -9.04
CA SER A 220 9.70 5.10 -8.75
C SER A 220 10.12 3.67 -9.11
N LEU A 221 9.39 2.67 -8.64
CA LEU A 221 9.67 1.26 -8.94
C LEU A 221 9.56 0.99 -10.45
N TYR A 222 8.51 1.50 -11.10
CA TYR A 222 8.29 1.31 -12.54
C TYR A 222 9.39 1.98 -13.38
N ALA A 223 9.70 3.25 -13.12
CA ALA A 223 10.69 4.01 -13.86
C ALA A 223 12.11 3.45 -13.66
N ILE A 224 12.49 3.10 -12.43
CA ILE A 224 13.83 2.56 -12.17
C ILE A 224 13.97 1.16 -12.77
N SER A 225 12.98 0.28 -12.60
CA SER A 225 12.98 -1.08 -13.19
C SER A 225 12.99 -1.04 -14.71
N GLY A 226 12.30 -0.08 -15.32
CA GLY A 226 12.34 0.17 -16.76
C GLY A 226 13.74 0.47 -17.31
N GLY A 227 14.68 0.87 -16.46
CA GLY A 227 16.08 1.11 -16.79
C GLY A 227 16.98 -0.13 -16.71
N ILE A 228 16.44 -1.29 -16.38
CA ILE A 228 17.17 -2.56 -16.31
C ILE A 228 16.71 -3.43 -17.48
N VAL A 229 17.66 -4.01 -18.20
CA VAL A 229 17.38 -4.97 -19.27
C VAL A 229 18.12 -6.25 -18.99
N ILE A 230 17.38 -7.36 -18.98
CA ILE A 230 17.92 -8.71 -18.86
C ILE A 230 17.79 -9.39 -20.23
N GLU A 231 18.93 -9.69 -20.83
CA GLU A 231 19.03 -10.46 -22.08
C GLU A 231 19.84 -11.73 -21.86
N GLY A 232 19.73 -12.71 -22.74
CA GLY A 232 20.51 -13.93 -22.61
C GLY A 232 20.28 -14.89 -23.75
N ARG A 233 21.11 -15.93 -23.83
CA ARG A 233 20.91 -17.07 -24.75
C ARG A 233 20.06 -18.17 -24.12
N LEU A 234 19.01 -17.77 -23.41
CA LEU A 234 18.10 -18.69 -22.74
C LEU A 234 17.27 -19.45 -23.78
N ALA A 235 17.10 -20.75 -23.55
CA ALA A 235 16.20 -21.59 -24.32
C ALA A 235 15.00 -21.95 -23.45
N GLY A 236 13.79 -21.84 -24.00
CA GLY A 236 12.51 -22.02 -23.29
C GLY A 236 12.19 -23.45 -22.89
N ARG A 237 13.17 -24.21 -22.39
CA ARG A 237 12.95 -25.53 -21.81
C ARG A 237 12.13 -25.39 -20.52
N PRO A 238 11.34 -26.41 -20.15
CA PRO A 238 10.45 -26.32 -18.98
C PRO A 238 11.14 -25.89 -17.68
N TYR A 239 12.34 -26.41 -17.39
CA TYR A 239 13.08 -26.03 -16.19
C TYR A 239 13.60 -24.58 -16.25
N VAL A 240 13.96 -24.08 -17.43
CA VAL A 240 14.42 -22.68 -17.61
C VAL A 240 13.26 -21.73 -17.40
N ASN A 241 12.11 -22.00 -18.01
CA ASN A 241 10.92 -21.16 -17.82
C ASN A 241 10.45 -21.18 -16.37
N THR A 242 10.44 -22.36 -15.74
CA THR A 242 10.05 -22.51 -14.33
C THR A 242 11.00 -21.72 -13.43
N ALA A 243 12.31 -21.74 -13.71
CA ALA A 243 13.28 -20.93 -12.99
C ALA A 243 13.05 -19.42 -13.20
N ILE A 244 12.77 -18.96 -14.43
CA ILE A 244 12.47 -17.54 -14.69
C ILE A 244 11.22 -17.10 -13.92
N ILE A 245 10.13 -17.89 -13.95
CA ILE A 245 8.90 -17.59 -13.23
C ILE A 245 9.15 -17.60 -11.71
N GLY A 246 9.88 -18.59 -11.19
CA GLY A 246 10.19 -18.67 -9.76
C GLY A 246 11.07 -17.52 -9.27
N ILE A 247 12.08 -17.12 -10.05
CA ILE A 247 12.89 -15.93 -9.77
C ILE A 247 12.00 -14.68 -9.80
N GLY A 248 11.08 -14.57 -10.75
CA GLY A 248 10.15 -13.45 -10.81
C GLY A 248 9.22 -13.38 -9.60
N ALA A 249 8.67 -14.52 -9.17
CA ALA A 249 7.84 -14.59 -7.98
C ALA A 249 8.62 -14.17 -6.72
N ALA A 250 9.89 -14.57 -6.59
CA ALA A 250 10.75 -14.14 -5.50
C ALA A 250 11.08 -12.64 -5.57
N LEU A 251 11.36 -12.10 -6.76
CA LEU A 251 11.69 -10.69 -6.95
C LEU A 251 10.48 -9.75 -6.79
N ALA A 252 9.27 -10.24 -7.04
CA ALA A 252 8.05 -9.43 -7.01
C ALA A 252 7.85 -8.73 -5.67
N SER A 253 8.12 -9.40 -4.54
CA SER A 253 8.04 -8.75 -3.22
C SER A 253 9.03 -7.61 -3.02
N PHE A 254 10.17 -7.60 -3.70
CA PHE A 254 11.22 -6.59 -3.48
C PHE A 254 11.18 -5.44 -4.48
N VAL A 255 10.73 -5.70 -5.71
CA VAL A 255 10.76 -4.72 -6.81
C VAL A 255 9.34 -4.34 -7.26
N GLY A 256 8.33 -4.93 -6.62
CA GLY A 256 6.92 -4.84 -7.02
C GLY A 256 6.58 -5.85 -8.12
N THR A 257 5.35 -6.36 -8.12
CA THR A 257 4.81 -7.24 -9.18
C THR A 257 4.96 -6.62 -10.58
N THR A 258 4.66 -5.33 -10.73
CA THR A 258 4.87 -4.58 -11.97
C THR A 258 6.35 -4.53 -12.38
N GLY A 259 7.25 -4.26 -11.44
CA GLY A 259 8.68 -4.17 -11.70
C GLY A 259 9.25 -5.52 -12.12
N ALA A 260 8.97 -6.58 -11.35
CA ALA A 260 9.38 -7.94 -11.66
C ALA A 260 8.82 -8.43 -13.01
N ALA A 261 7.55 -8.11 -13.31
CA ALA A 261 6.94 -8.43 -14.60
C ALA A 261 7.70 -7.77 -15.75
N MET A 262 7.98 -6.46 -15.66
CA MET A 262 8.73 -5.72 -16.69
C MET A 262 10.16 -6.23 -16.90
N LEU A 263 10.82 -6.68 -15.82
CA LEU A 263 12.17 -7.23 -15.89
C LEU A 263 12.23 -8.58 -16.60
N LEU A 264 11.22 -9.44 -16.39
CA LEU A 264 11.32 -10.86 -16.73
C LEU A 264 10.39 -11.35 -17.84
N ILE A 265 9.35 -10.61 -18.20
CA ILE A 265 8.45 -11.05 -19.27
C ILE A 265 9.19 -11.15 -20.61
N ARG A 266 10.02 -10.17 -20.95
CA ARG A 266 10.77 -10.16 -22.22
C ARG A 266 11.78 -11.30 -22.34
N PRO A 267 12.66 -11.56 -21.36
CA PRO A 267 13.56 -12.70 -21.45
C PRO A 267 12.79 -14.03 -21.47
N LEU A 268 11.64 -14.13 -20.80
CA LEU A 268 10.77 -15.30 -20.90
C LEU A 268 10.22 -15.48 -22.33
N LEU A 269 9.64 -14.43 -22.92
CA LEU A 269 9.12 -14.49 -24.30
C LEU A 269 10.23 -14.79 -25.32
N THR A 270 11.39 -14.18 -25.15
CA THR A 270 12.57 -14.39 -26.00
C THR A 270 13.05 -15.84 -25.91
N ALA A 271 13.06 -16.44 -24.71
CA ALA A 271 13.43 -17.84 -24.54
C ALA A 271 12.46 -18.79 -25.25
N ASN A 272 11.18 -18.41 -25.36
CA ASN A 272 10.11 -19.23 -25.94
C ASN A 272 9.76 -18.86 -27.39
N VAL A 273 10.51 -17.97 -28.03
CA VAL A 273 10.18 -17.43 -29.37
C VAL A 273 10.10 -18.49 -30.49
N ARG A 274 10.80 -19.63 -30.32
CA ARG A 274 10.78 -20.76 -31.28
C ARG A 274 9.77 -21.84 -30.90
N ARG A 275 9.09 -21.71 -29.76
CA ARG A 275 8.08 -22.67 -29.32
C ARG A 275 6.73 -22.38 -29.96
N GLN A 276 5.96 -23.43 -30.17
CA GLN A 276 4.62 -23.34 -30.76
C GLN A 276 3.58 -23.00 -29.70
N TYR A 277 3.74 -23.55 -28.49
CA TYR A 277 2.77 -23.39 -27.40
C TYR A 277 3.39 -22.59 -26.25
N VAL A 278 3.03 -21.31 -26.15
CA VAL A 278 3.64 -20.37 -25.17
C VAL A 278 2.60 -19.71 -24.26
N ALA A 279 1.32 -19.71 -24.64
CA ALA A 279 0.28 -18.97 -23.90
C ALA A 279 0.19 -19.38 -22.42
N HIS A 280 0.31 -20.67 -22.10
CA HIS A 280 0.29 -21.15 -20.71
C HIS A 280 1.48 -20.62 -19.90
N THR A 281 2.66 -20.52 -20.50
CA THR A 281 3.84 -19.92 -19.84
C THR A 281 3.58 -18.47 -19.44
N VAL A 282 2.91 -17.69 -20.28
CA VAL A 282 2.52 -16.31 -19.95
C VAL A 282 1.45 -16.28 -18.86
N ILE A 283 0.48 -17.20 -18.89
CA ILE A 283 -0.58 -17.30 -17.86
C ILE A 283 0.00 -17.62 -16.49
N PHE A 284 0.90 -18.61 -16.39
CA PHE A 284 1.55 -18.96 -15.12
C PHE A 284 2.53 -17.88 -14.66
N PHE A 285 3.15 -17.13 -15.58
CA PHE A 285 3.89 -15.92 -15.23
C PHE A 285 2.98 -14.87 -14.61
N ILE A 286 1.76 -14.68 -15.12
CA ILE A 286 0.78 -13.78 -14.51
C ILE A 286 0.39 -14.28 -13.11
N PHE A 287 0.07 -15.57 -12.95
CA PHE A 287 -0.30 -16.13 -11.66
C PHE A 287 0.76 -15.88 -10.58
N ALA A 288 2.01 -16.20 -10.90
CA ALA A 288 3.10 -16.12 -9.92
C ALA A 288 3.70 -14.70 -9.82
N VAL A 289 4.20 -14.15 -10.91
CA VAL A 289 5.03 -12.93 -10.88
C VAL A 289 4.18 -11.66 -10.75
N CYS A 290 3.00 -11.65 -11.37
CA CYS A 290 2.14 -10.46 -11.37
C CYS A 290 1.21 -10.39 -10.15
N ASN A 291 1.15 -11.44 -9.32
CA ASN A 291 0.22 -11.52 -8.20
C ASN A 291 0.86 -12.21 -6.98
N THR A 292 0.83 -13.54 -6.90
CA THR A 292 1.15 -14.28 -5.67
C THR A 292 2.59 -14.07 -5.17
N GLY A 293 3.50 -13.65 -6.04
CA GLY A 293 4.88 -13.32 -5.72
C GLY A 293 5.06 -12.04 -4.88
N GLY A 294 4.13 -11.08 -4.96
CA GLY A 294 4.23 -9.76 -4.34
C GLY A 294 3.87 -9.66 -2.86
N CYS A 295 3.81 -10.78 -2.14
CA CYS A 295 3.13 -10.86 -0.84
C CYS A 295 4.01 -10.55 0.39
N LEU A 296 5.34 -10.51 0.27
CA LEU A 296 6.24 -10.55 1.43
C LEU A 296 6.73 -9.19 1.92
N LEU A 297 6.50 -8.11 1.18
CA LEU A 297 6.81 -6.74 1.62
C LEU A 297 5.74 -5.77 1.12
N PRO A 298 5.50 -4.63 1.79
CA PRO A 298 4.51 -3.63 1.37
C PRO A 298 4.71 -3.12 -0.05
N ILE A 299 5.97 -2.98 -0.47
CA ILE A 299 6.33 -2.53 -1.82
C ILE A 299 6.06 -3.58 -2.91
N GLY A 300 5.77 -4.82 -2.51
CA GLY A 300 5.60 -5.95 -3.42
C GLY A 300 4.34 -5.85 -4.27
N ASP A 301 3.26 -5.34 -3.69
CA ASP A 301 1.98 -5.17 -4.40
C ASP A 301 1.18 -3.99 -3.81
N PRO A 302 0.44 -3.20 -4.63
CA PRO A 302 -0.37 -2.05 -4.20
C PRO A 302 -1.20 -2.23 -2.91
N PRO A 303 -1.92 -3.35 -2.69
CA PRO A 303 -2.69 -3.61 -1.47
C PRO A 303 -1.86 -3.51 -0.18
N LEU A 304 -0.68 -4.13 -0.16
CA LEU A 304 0.14 -4.20 1.04
C LEU A 304 0.78 -2.86 1.35
N PHE A 305 1.07 -2.06 0.33
CA PHE A 305 1.51 -0.69 0.52
C PHE A 305 0.42 0.17 1.15
N LEU A 306 -0.84 -0.01 0.75
CA LEU A 306 -1.97 0.68 1.38
C LEU A 306 -2.22 0.25 2.82
N GLY A 307 -1.93 -1.02 3.15
CA GLY A 307 -1.87 -1.49 4.54
C GLY A 307 -0.77 -0.79 5.34
N PHE A 308 0.42 -0.66 4.77
CA PHE A 308 1.53 0.05 5.40
C PHE A 308 1.21 1.53 5.65
N LEU A 309 0.60 2.23 4.70
CA LEU A 309 0.12 3.61 4.91
C LEU A 309 -0.99 3.71 5.98
N ARG A 310 -1.66 2.60 6.31
CA ARG A 310 -2.66 2.51 7.38
C ARG A 310 -2.08 2.04 8.72
N GLY A 311 -0.75 1.93 8.82
CA GLY A 311 -0.05 1.64 10.07
C GLY A 311 0.45 0.20 10.21
N VAL A 312 0.23 -0.68 9.23
CA VAL A 312 0.83 -2.03 9.25
C VAL A 312 2.35 -1.91 9.18
N ASP A 313 3.08 -2.65 10.01
CA ASP A 313 4.54 -2.57 10.02
C ASP A 313 5.18 -3.06 8.72
N PHE A 314 6.30 -2.44 8.34
CA PHE A 314 6.96 -2.74 7.06
C PHE A 314 7.36 -4.22 6.93
N PHE A 315 7.82 -4.84 8.02
CA PHE A 315 8.24 -6.24 8.02
C PHE A 315 7.14 -7.23 8.39
N TRP A 316 5.94 -6.75 8.74
CA TRP A 316 4.84 -7.63 9.16
C TRP A 316 4.49 -8.66 8.08
N THR A 317 4.42 -8.24 6.81
CA THR A 317 4.07 -9.11 5.69
C THR A 317 5.08 -10.24 5.43
N LEU A 318 6.29 -10.19 5.99
CA LEU A 318 7.23 -11.32 5.92
C LEU A 318 6.68 -12.57 6.60
N GLN A 319 5.77 -12.43 7.55
CA GLN A 319 5.15 -13.58 8.20
C GLN A 319 4.22 -14.38 7.28
N LEU A 320 3.82 -13.82 6.14
CA LEU A 320 3.02 -14.48 5.10
C LEU A 320 3.85 -15.48 4.26
N TRP A 321 5.13 -15.66 4.59
CA TRP A 321 6.03 -16.57 3.87
C TRP A 321 5.53 -18.01 3.76
N PRO A 322 4.82 -18.62 4.74
CA PRO A 322 4.34 -20.00 4.60
C PRO A 322 3.29 -20.12 3.49
N GLN A 323 2.31 -19.20 3.46
CA GLN A 323 1.25 -19.17 2.45
C GLN A 323 1.82 -18.81 1.08
N TRP A 324 2.69 -17.81 1.03
CA TRP A 324 3.42 -17.43 -0.19
C TRP A 324 4.21 -18.60 -0.76
N LEU A 325 4.98 -19.31 0.08
CA LEU A 325 5.82 -20.42 -0.35
C LEU A 325 4.95 -21.57 -0.86
N PHE A 326 3.91 -21.95 -0.11
CA PHE A 326 2.97 -22.99 -0.51
C PHE A 326 2.35 -22.70 -1.88
N VAL A 327 1.72 -21.53 -2.04
CA VAL A 327 1.01 -21.17 -3.28
C VAL A 327 1.98 -21.10 -4.45
N ASN A 328 3.11 -20.41 -4.32
CA ASN A 328 4.07 -20.28 -5.42
C ASN A 328 4.72 -21.62 -5.78
N LEU A 329 5.06 -22.49 -4.82
CA LEU A 329 5.60 -23.82 -5.11
C LEU A 329 4.59 -24.69 -5.86
N VAL A 330 3.31 -24.67 -5.46
CA VAL A 330 2.28 -25.46 -6.15
C VAL A 330 2.04 -24.92 -7.56
N ILE A 331 1.97 -23.60 -7.75
CA ILE A 331 1.87 -22.97 -9.08
C ILE A 331 3.04 -23.40 -9.97
N LEU A 332 4.28 -23.33 -9.46
CA LEU A 332 5.49 -23.73 -10.21
C LEU A 332 5.52 -25.22 -10.51
N ALA A 333 5.07 -26.08 -9.59
CA ALA A 333 4.99 -27.52 -9.80
C ALA A 333 3.97 -27.86 -10.90
N VAL A 334 2.76 -27.29 -10.83
CA VAL A 334 1.73 -27.46 -11.87
C VAL A 334 2.23 -26.94 -13.20
N TYR A 335 2.87 -25.76 -13.22
CA TYR A 335 3.48 -25.20 -14.42
C TYR A 335 4.51 -26.14 -15.03
N PHE A 336 5.48 -26.61 -14.24
CA PHE A 336 6.56 -27.45 -14.72
C PHE A 336 6.03 -28.75 -15.33
N VAL A 337 5.05 -29.39 -14.68
CA VAL A 337 4.39 -30.59 -15.20
C VAL A 337 3.68 -30.28 -16.51
N TYR A 338 2.87 -29.22 -16.56
CA TYR A 338 2.10 -28.87 -17.74
C TYR A 338 2.99 -28.48 -18.92
N ASP A 339 3.99 -27.62 -18.69
CA ASP A 339 4.94 -27.20 -19.72
C ASP A 339 5.78 -28.38 -20.22
N THR A 340 6.12 -29.34 -19.35
CA THR A 340 6.82 -30.56 -19.77
C THR A 340 5.94 -31.43 -20.68
N ILE A 341 4.65 -31.58 -20.38
CA ILE A 341 3.71 -32.32 -21.24
C ILE A 341 3.56 -31.65 -22.60
N VAL A 342 3.49 -30.32 -22.63
CA VAL A 342 3.39 -29.54 -23.86
C VAL A 342 4.69 -29.59 -24.67
N ALA A 343 5.84 -29.42 -24.01
CA ALA A 343 7.17 -29.47 -24.62
C ALA A 343 7.46 -30.81 -25.31
N ARG A 344 6.93 -31.93 -24.79
CA ARG A 344 7.05 -33.26 -25.43
C ARG A 344 6.37 -33.37 -26.79
N LYS A 345 5.49 -32.42 -27.13
CA LYS A 345 4.80 -32.36 -28.43
C LYS A 345 5.55 -31.52 -29.47
N GLU A 346 6.67 -30.90 -29.08
CA GLU A 346 7.44 -29.97 -29.91
C GLU A 346 8.79 -30.60 -30.31
N ASP A 347 9.30 -30.23 -31.49
CA ASP A 347 10.60 -30.70 -31.96
C ASP A 347 11.76 -30.04 -31.20
N GLU A 348 12.92 -30.71 -31.13
CA GLU A 348 14.10 -30.23 -30.41
C GLU A 348 14.60 -28.85 -30.92
N ALA A 349 14.33 -28.53 -32.20
CA ALA A 349 14.63 -27.23 -32.79
C ALA A 349 13.93 -26.05 -32.07
N ALA A 350 12.79 -26.30 -31.42
CA ALA A 350 12.07 -25.31 -30.61
C ALA A 350 12.87 -24.86 -29.37
N PHE A 351 13.83 -25.67 -28.91
CA PHE A 351 14.65 -25.41 -27.72
C PHE A 351 16.09 -24.97 -28.05
N ALA A 352 16.38 -24.66 -29.31
CA ALA A 352 17.64 -24.03 -29.67
C ALA A 352 17.63 -22.55 -29.25
N PRO A 353 18.70 -22.03 -28.62
CA PRO A 353 18.77 -20.62 -28.22
C PRO A 353 18.80 -19.69 -29.44
N LEU A 354 18.22 -18.50 -29.31
CA LEU A 354 18.18 -17.54 -30.42
C LEU A 354 19.58 -16.97 -30.75
N LYS A 355 20.37 -16.67 -29.71
CA LYS A 355 21.77 -16.24 -29.85
C LYS A 355 22.69 -17.45 -29.69
N GLU A 356 23.51 -17.72 -30.70
CA GLU A 356 24.47 -18.85 -30.69
C GLU A 356 25.71 -18.57 -29.84
N SER A 357 26.09 -17.30 -29.68
CA SER A 357 27.27 -16.85 -28.94
C SER A 357 26.94 -15.74 -27.94
N GLY A 358 27.71 -15.67 -26.85
CA GLY A 358 27.56 -14.66 -25.80
C GLY A 358 27.22 -15.26 -24.42
N PRO A 359 27.09 -14.39 -23.39
CA PRO A 359 26.79 -14.83 -22.03
C PRO A 359 25.38 -15.45 -21.92
N LEU A 360 25.21 -16.39 -20.98
CA LEU A 360 23.92 -17.02 -20.67
C LEU A 360 22.86 -16.00 -20.27
N VAL A 361 23.24 -15.07 -19.39
CA VAL A 361 22.44 -13.94 -18.95
C VAL A 361 23.35 -12.72 -18.90
N GLN A 362 22.87 -11.61 -19.45
CA GLN A 362 23.50 -10.31 -19.47
C GLN A 362 22.50 -9.30 -18.91
N MET A 363 22.97 -8.48 -17.98
CA MET A 363 22.19 -7.41 -17.40
C MET A 363 22.82 -6.06 -17.74
N GLU A 364 22.04 -5.22 -18.41
CA GLU A 364 22.36 -3.82 -18.66
C GLU A 364 21.60 -2.94 -17.66
N GLY A 365 22.16 -1.77 -17.33
CA GLY A 365 21.52 -0.82 -16.40
C GLY A 365 21.62 -1.21 -14.92
N LYS A 366 22.64 -1.99 -14.52
CA LYS A 366 22.84 -2.50 -13.15
C LYS A 366 22.81 -1.43 -12.05
N LEU A 367 23.17 -0.19 -12.37
CA LEU A 367 23.08 0.94 -11.43
C LEU A 367 21.65 1.16 -10.91
N ASN A 368 20.63 0.78 -11.70
CA ASN A 368 19.23 0.82 -11.26
C ASN A 368 18.91 -0.14 -10.12
N LEU A 369 19.70 -1.21 -9.91
CA LEU A 369 19.54 -2.05 -8.71
C LEU A 369 19.89 -1.28 -7.43
N PHE A 370 20.90 -0.40 -7.50
CA PHE A 370 21.25 0.48 -6.39
C PHE A 370 20.13 1.48 -6.11
N TRP A 371 19.57 2.10 -7.15
CA TRP A 371 18.44 3.01 -7.00
C TRP A 371 17.19 2.31 -6.43
N LEU A 372 16.88 1.09 -6.89
CA LEU A 372 15.80 0.28 -6.33
C LEU A 372 16.01 0.01 -4.84
N ALA A 373 17.22 -0.44 -4.44
CA ALA A 373 17.54 -0.63 -3.02
C ALA A 373 17.35 0.66 -2.21
N GLY A 374 17.67 1.82 -2.79
CA GLY A 374 17.40 3.12 -2.20
C GLY A 374 15.91 3.41 -1.98
N ILE A 375 15.04 3.03 -2.94
CA ILE A 375 13.58 3.14 -2.76
C ILE A 375 13.11 2.24 -1.62
N ILE A 376 13.57 0.99 -1.56
CA ILE A 376 13.22 0.05 -0.47
C ILE A 376 13.63 0.65 0.88
N PHE A 377 14.86 1.19 0.96
CA PHE A 377 15.37 1.84 2.16
C PHE A 377 14.50 3.04 2.58
N CYS A 378 14.14 3.91 1.64
CA CYS A 378 13.29 5.06 1.92
C CYS A 378 11.93 4.63 2.50
N VAL A 379 11.28 3.63 1.88
CA VAL A 379 9.97 3.16 2.35
C VAL A 379 10.06 2.48 3.72
N ALA A 380 11.10 1.68 3.95
CA ALA A 380 11.27 0.93 5.19
C ALA A 380 11.66 1.79 6.41
N THR A 381 12.32 2.94 6.18
CA THR A 381 12.96 3.69 7.28
C THR A 381 12.49 5.12 7.45
N LEU A 382 11.84 5.72 6.44
CA LEU A 382 11.42 7.12 6.45
C LEU A 382 9.89 7.26 6.55
N ASP A 383 9.27 6.46 7.42
CA ASP A 383 7.87 6.64 7.78
C ASP A 383 7.76 7.82 8.76
N PRO A 384 7.01 8.90 8.44
CA PRO A 384 6.89 10.05 9.34
C PRO A 384 6.19 9.70 10.67
N SER A 385 5.42 8.61 10.72
CA SER A 385 4.74 8.15 11.93
C SER A 385 5.63 7.34 12.87
N LYS A 386 6.84 6.96 12.43
CA LYS A 386 7.75 6.10 13.17
C LYS A 386 9.14 6.75 13.26
N PRO A 387 9.85 6.56 14.37
CA PRO A 387 11.22 7.03 14.46
C PRO A 387 12.10 6.24 13.47
N PHE A 388 13.13 6.90 12.94
CA PHE A 388 14.12 6.25 12.11
C PHE A 388 14.82 5.16 12.94
N PRO A 389 15.00 3.93 12.40
CA PRO A 389 15.48 2.79 13.16
C PRO A 389 16.76 3.07 13.97
N GLY A 390 16.67 2.87 15.28
CA GLY A 390 17.79 3.10 16.21
C GLY A 390 18.00 4.54 16.65
N THR A 391 17.04 5.44 16.39
CA THR A 391 17.07 6.85 16.79
C THR A 391 15.69 7.32 17.27
N GLU A 392 15.59 8.53 17.81
CA GLU A 392 14.30 9.22 18.11
C GLU A 392 13.85 10.17 16.97
N TRP A 393 14.68 10.30 15.92
CA TRP A 393 14.42 11.25 14.84
C TRP A 393 13.30 10.75 13.94
N HIS A 394 12.28 11.58 13.72
CA HIS A 394 11.19 11.29 12.80
C HIS A 394 11.42 11.98 11.46
N ALA A 395 11.16 11.25 10.37
CA ALA A 395 11.25 11.83 9.04
C ALA A 395 10.19 12.94 8.88
N PRO A 396 10.55 14.13 8.38
CA PRO A 396 9.57 15.16 8.08
C PRO A 396 8.53 14.63 7.09
N LEU A 397 7.29 15.17 7.18
CA LEU A 397 6.23 14.83 6.24
C LEU A 397 6.74 14.97 4.80
N TYR A 398 6.48 13.93 4.00
CA TYR A 398 6.88 13.79 2.59
C TYR A 398 8.37 13.72 2.26
N PHE A 399 9.25 13.65 3.27
CA PHE A 399 10.69 13.52 3.04
C PHE A 399 11.04 12.23 2.28
N ARG A 400 10.33 11.14 2.60
CA ARG A 400 10.41 9.86 1.89
C ARG A 400 10.12 10.01 0.40
N GLU A 401 8.99 10.61 0.06
CA GLU A 401 8.53 10.82 -1.32
C GLU A 401 9.51 11.69 -2.10
N PHE A 402 10.01 12.76 -1.48
CA PHE A 402 11.04 13.61 -2.06
C PHE A 402 12.31 12.83 -2.41
N LEU A 403 12.83 12.02 -1.49
CA LEU A 403 14.02 11.20 -1.75
C LEU A 403 13.76 10.13 -2.82
N MET A 404 12.59 9.51 -2.83
CA MET A 404 12.22 8.55 -3.88
C MET A 404 12.19 9.20 -5.27
N PHE A 405 11.67 10.42 -5.38
CA PHE A 405 11.74 11.19 -6.63
C PHE A 405 13.16 11.55 -7.00
N ALA A 406 13.99 11.98 -6.05
CA ALA A 406 15.40 12.29 -6.30
C ALA A 406 16.15 11.06 -6.85
N LEU A 407 15.98 9.89 -6.23
CA LEU A 407 16.57 8.63 -6.69
C LEU A 407 16.06 8.24 -8.08
N THR A 408 14.76 8.42 -8.34
CA THR A 408 14.16 8.17 -9.65
C THR A 408 14.72 9.11 -10.72
N PHE A 409 14.89 10.39 -10.41
CA PHE A 409 15.50 11.36 -11.31
C PHE A 409 16.97 11.02 -11.58
N CYS A 410 17.74 10.64 -10.55
CA CYS A 410 19.10 10.14 -10.70
C CYS A 410 19.15 8.90 -11.61
N SER A 411 18.22 7.96 -11.46
CA SER A 411 18.07 6.80 -12.36
C SER A 411 17.80 7.22 -13.81
N LEU A 412 16.87 8.16 -14.03
CA LEU A 412 16.52 8.65 -15.36
C LEU A 412 17.68 9.37 -16.03
N ALA A 413 18.44 10.18 -15.27
CA ALA A 413 19.60 10.92 -15.76
C ALA A 413 20.81 10.01 -16.02
N ALA A 414 21.07 9.04 -15.14
CA ALA A 414 22.24 8.18 -15.23
C ALA A 414 22.07 6.99 -16.21
N THR A 415 20.83 6.60 -16.53
CA THR A 415 20.57 5.46 -17.42
C THR A 415 20.49 5.89 -18.89
N PRO A 416 21.33 5.34 -19.78
CA PRO A 416 21.26 5.63 -21.21
C PRO A 416 19.88 5.34 -21.82
N SER A 417 19.38 6.25 -22.66
CA SER A 417 18.06 6.10 -23.32
C SER A 417 17.94 4.81 -24.14
N ALA A 418 19.07 4.32 -24.69
CA ALA A 418 19.13 3.07 -25.44
C ALA A 418 18.68 1.85 -24.62
N ILE A 419 18.96 1.81 -23.31
CA ILE A 419 18.55 0.70 -22.43
C ILE A 419 17.03 0.71 -22.26
N ARG A 420 16.45 1.89 -22.02
CA ARG A 420 14.98 2.04 -21.87
C ARG A 420 14.23 1.73 -23.16
N LEU A 421 14.82 2.10 -24.31
CA LEU A 421 14.27 1.77 -25.62
C LEU A 421 14.27 0.26 -25.88
N LYS A 422 15.36 -0.46 -25.51
CA LYS A 422 15.40 -1.93 -25.56
C LYS A 422 14.29 -2.57 -24.71
N ASN A 423 13.97 -1.96 -23.58
CA ASN A 423 12.86 -2.41 -22.73
C ASN A 423 11.47 -2.00 -23.23
N THR A 424 11.39 -1.29 -24.38
CA THR A 424 10.18 -0.62 -24.91
C THR A 424 9.43 0.13 -23.81
N PHE A 425 10.18 0.80 -22.95
CA PHE A 425 9.62 1.52 -21.81
C PHE A 425 8.67 2.63 -22.30
N SER A 426 7.46 2.67 -21.74
CA SER A 426 6.48 3.72 -21.97
C SER A 426 5.93 4.23 -20.64
N TYR A 427 5.57 5.51 -20.58
CA TYR A 427 4.87 6.09 -19.43
C TYR A 427 3.36 5.84 -19.46
N ASP A 428 2.80 5.31 -20.56
CA ASP A 428 1.36 5.17 -20.72
C ASP A 428 0.73 4.33 -19.59
N ALA A 429 1.39 3.25 -19.19
CA ALA A 429 0.89 2.36 -18.13
C ALA A 429 0.86 3.03 -16.76
N ILE A 430 1.91 3.76 -16.37
CA ILE A 430 1.91 4.44 -15.07
C ILE A 430 0.99 5.66 -15.07
N LEU A 431 0.80 6.32 -16.22
CA LEU A 431 -0.17 7.40 -16.38
C LEU A 431 -1.61 6.90 -16.31
N GLU A 432 -1.90 5.70 -16.82
CA GLU A 432 -3.20 5.04 -16.66
C GLU A 432 -3.52 4.80 -15.18
N VAL A 433 -2.58 4.22 -14.43
CA VAL A 433 -2.71 3.98 -12.99
C VAL A 433 -2.91 5.31 -12.25
N ALA A 434 -2.05 6.32 -12.50
CA ALA A 434 -2.17 7.64 -11.89
C ALA A 434 -3.56 8.27 -12.12
N ALA A 435 -4.03 8.24 -13.37
CA ALA A 435 -5.32 8.83 -13.75
C ALA A 435 -6.49 8.18 -13.02
N LEU A 436 -6.57 6.85 -13.02
CA LEU A 436 -7.68 6.12 -12.39
C LEU A 436 -7.63 6.22 -10.86
N PHE A 437 -6.46 6.01 -10.27
CA PHE A 437 -6.31 5.99 -8.82
C PHE A 437 -6.63 7.34 -8.19
N SER A 438 -6.31 8.46 -8.85
CA SER A 438 -6.68 9.79 -8.36
C SER A 438 -8.19 9.91 -8.06
N GLY A 439 -9.05 9.37 -8.94
CA GLY A 439 -10.50 9.35 -8.72
C GLY A 439 -10.92 8.30 -7.69
N ILE A 440 -10.28 7.13 -7.68
CA ILE A 440 -10.56 6.06 -6.72
C ILE A 440 -10.33 6.56 -5.29
N PHE A 441 -9.17 7.14 -4.97
CA PHE A 441 -8.88 7.61 -3.61
C PHE A 441 -9.89 8.65 -3.14
N ILE A 442 -10.32 9.56 -4.02
CA ILE A 442 -11.34 10.57 -3.69
C ILE A 442 -12.69 9.90 -3.46
N CYS A 443 -13.14 9.04 -4.38
CA CYS A 443 -14.44 8.40 -4.31
C CYS A 443 -14.55 7.41 -3.13
N MET A 444 -13.43 6.85 -2.68
CA MET A 444 -13.36 5.85 -1.61
C MET A 444 -13.59 6.44 -0.21
N GLN A 445 -13.41 7.75 -0.01
CA GLN A 445 -13.53 8.39 1.32
C GLN A 445 -14.91 8.16 1.96
N ALA A 446 -15.99 8.30 1.17
CA ALA A 446 -17.35 8.07 1.67
C ALA A 446 -17.63 6.60 2.04
N PRO A 447 -17.35 5.61 1.16
CA PRO A 447 -17.38 4.20 1.53
C PRO A 447 -16.59 3.89 2.80
N VAL A 448 -15.35 4.37 2.93
CA VAL A 448 -14.51 4.11 4.10
C VAL A 448 -15.14 4.67 5.38
N GLN A 449 -15.69 5.87 5.36
CA GLN A 449 -16.41 6.42 6.52
C GLN A 449 -17.66 5.60 6.89
N ILE A 450 -18.40 5.10 5.89
CA ILE A 450 -19.54 4.21 6.13
C ILE A 450 -19.09 2.88 6.74
N LEU A 451 -18.03 2.29 6.20
CA LEU A 451 -17.46 1.03 6.70
C LEU A 451 -16.92 1.19 8.12
N ASN A 452 -16.31 2.33 8.45
CA ASN A 452 -15.87 2.64 9.80
C ASN A 452 -17.00 2.71 10.83
N ALA A 453 -18.25 2.92 10.40
CA ALA A 453 -19.41 3.01 11.28
C ALA A 453 -20.29 1.75 11.30
N TYR A 454 -20.32 0.98 10.20
CA TYR A 454 -21.24 -0.15 10.01
C TYR A 454 -20.55 -1.43 9.51
N GLY A 455 -19.22 -1.51 9.54
CA GLY A 455 -18.46 -2.64 9.01
C GLY A 455 -18.78 -3.96 9.73
N ASP A 456 -19.01 -3.89 11.04
CA ASP A 456 -19.43 -4.99 11.90
C ASP A 456 -20.78 -5.62 11.50
N GLN A 457 -21.62 -4.89 10.75
CA GLN A 457 -22.94 -5.33 10.30
C GLN A 457 -22.93 -5.99 8.92
N LEU A 458 -21.78 -6.06 8.25
CA LEU A 458 -21.67 -6.60 6.89
C LEU A 458 -21.71 -8.15 6.82
N GLY A 459 -21.61 -8.83 7.96
CA GLY A 459 -21.71 -10.29 8.05
C GLY A 459 -20.45 -11.04 7.58
N PHE A 460 -19.27 -10.45 7.77
CA PHE A 460 -17.98 -11.14 7.66
C PHE A 460 -17.51 -11.47 9.07
N ASP A 461 -17.62 -12.72 9.50
CA ASP A 461 -17.31 -13.11 10.88
C ASP A 461 -16.06 -13.99 10.97
N THR A 462 -15.57 -14.50 9.84
CA THR A 462 -14.46 -15.46 9.79
C THR A 462 -13.33 -15.07 8.85
N THR A 463 -12.12 -15.54 9.14
CA THR A 463 -10.92 -15.41 8.28
C THR A 463 -11.19 -15.93 6.86
N THR A 464 -11.91 -17.05 6.75
CA THR A 464 -12.27 -17.65 5.46
C THR A 464 -13.17 -16.72 4.64
N GLU A 465 -14.20 -16.12 5.26
CA GLU A 465 -15.08 -15.17 4.58
C GLU A 465 -14.32 -13.91 4.16
N PHE A 466 -13.42 -13.39 5.00
CA PHE A 466 -12.54 -12.28 4.63
C PHE A 466 -11.64 -12.63 3.45
N PHE A 467 -11.05 -13.82 3.41
CA PHE A 467 -10.17 -14.23 2.31
C PHE A 467 -10.93 -14.35 0.99
N TRP A 468 -12.05 -15.07 0.98
CA TRP A 468 -12.84 -15.28 -0.23
C TRP A 468 -13.62 -14.02 -0.65
N GLY A 469 -14.13 -13.24 0.28
CA GLY A 469 -14.80 -11.97 0.01
C GLY A 469 -13.85 -10.95 -0.60
N THR A 470 -12.71 -10.71 0.06
CA THR A 470 -11.65 -9.83 -0.46
C THR A 470 -11.19 -10.31 -1.82
N GLY A 471 -10.92 -11.62 -1.94
CA GLY A 471 -10.35 -12.17 -3.16
C GLY A 471 -11.32 -12.22 -4.35
N LEU A 472 -12.61 -12.51 -4.11
CA LEU A 472 -13.64 -12.43 -5.16
C LEU A 472 -13.74 -11.01 -5.71
N LEU A 473 -13.73 -10.01 -4.82
CA LEU A 473 -13.80 -8.62 -5.26
C LEU A 473 -12.52 -8.21 -6.00
N SER A 474 -11.34 -8.58 -5.49
CA SER A 474 -10.02 -8.32 -6.09
C SER A 474 -9.84 -9.03 -7.44
N SER A 475 -10.60 -10.09 -7.69
CA SER A 475 -10.58 -10.80 -8.97
C SER A 475 -11.14 -9.96 -10.12
N PHE A 476 -12.06 -9.02 -9.84
CA PHE A 476 -12.77 -8.24 -10.86
C PHE A 476 -12.58 -6.73 -10.71
N LEU A 477 -12.20 -6.28 -9.52
CA LEU A 477 -11.83 -4.92 -9.21
C LEU A 477 -10.32 -4.80 -9.06
N ASP A 478 -9.84 -3.56 -9.05
CA ASP A 478 -8.47 -3.30 -8.66
C ASP A 478 -8.22 -3.78 -7.21
N ASN A 479 -7.07 -4.40 -6.99
CA ASN A 479 -6.74 -5.07 -5.75
C ASN A 479 -6.50 -4.10 -4.58
N ALA A 480 -5.98 -2.90 -4.84
CA ALA A 480 -5.65 -1.93 -3.80
C ALA A 480 -6.92 -1.35 -3.13
N PRO A 481 -7.91 -0.84 -3.88
CA PRO A 481 -9.16 -0.35 -3.30
C PRO A 481 -9.94 -1.47 -2.60
N THR A 482 -9.87 -2.69 -3.15
CA THR A 482 -10.47 -3.87 -2.52
C THR A 482 -9.88 -4.13 -1.14
N TYR A 483 -8.55 -4.13 -1.02
CA TYR A 483 -7.88 -4.30 0.27
C TYR A 483 -8.33 -3.26 1.29
N VAL A 484 -8.41 -1.99 0.90
CA VAL A 484 -8.84 -0.92 1.82
C VAL A 484 -10.26 -1.15 2.32
N VAL A 485 -11.20 -1.48 1.44
CA VAL A 485 -12.59 -1.75 1.83
C VAL A 485 -12.64 -2.81 2.94
N PHE A 486 -11.98 -3.95 2.74
CA PHE A 486 -12.02 -5.02 3.73
C PHE A 486 -11.17 -4.74 4.98
N PHE A 487 -10.06 -4.03 4.84
CA PHE A 487 -9.24 -3.60 5.98
C PHE A 487 -10.04 -2.69 6.92
N GLU A 488 -10.74 -1.70 6.38
CA GLU A 488 -11.54 -0.76 7.16
C GLU A 488 -12.74 -1.47 7.80
N THR A 489 -13.40 -2.38 7.07
CA THR A 489 -14.42 -3.27 7.65
C THR A 489 -13.87 -4.04 8.85
N ALA A 490 -12.75 -4.75 8.69
CA ALA A 490 -12.17 -5.57 9.76
C ALA A 490 -11.65 -4.74 10.94
N ARG A 491 -11.28 -3.47 10.72
CA ARG A 491 -10.86 -2.55 11.80
C ARG A 491 -12.00 -2.16 12.73
N THR A 492 -13.24 -2.21 12.26
CA THR A 492 -14.42 -1.93 13.10
C THR A 492 -14.86 -3.10 13.96
N MET A 493 -14.34 -4.30 13.68
CA MET A 493 -14.72 -5.49 14.39
C MET A 493 -13.95 -5.61 15.70
N ALA A 494 -14.65 -6.05 16.75
CA ALA A 494 -14.00 -6.37 18.01
C ALA A 494 -12.98 -7.52 17.82
N SER A 495 -11.77 -7.35 18.36
CA SER A 495 -10.74 -8.38 18.37
C SER A 495 -10.49 -8.84 19.80
N GLU A 496 -10.65 -10.14 20.05
CA GLU A 496 -10.22 -10.77 21.32
C GLU A 496 -8.72 -11.11 21.31
N GLY A 497 -8.05 -11.02 20.16
CA GLY A 497 -6.65 -11.37 19.94
C GLY A 497 -5.74 -10.20 19.55
N PRO A 498 -4.47 -10.47 19.20
CA PRO A 498 -3.52 -9.43 18.79
C PRO A 498 -4.03 -8.68 17.57
N THR A 499 -3.88 -7.36 17.61
CA THR A 499 -4.25 -6.46 16.51
C THR A 499 -3.02 -5.85 15.88
N VAL A 500 -3.05 -5.66 14.57
CA VAL A 500 -2.05 -4.92 13.81
C VAL A 500 -2.76 -3.80 13.08
N ALA A 501 -2.35 -2.56 13.35
CA ALA A 501 -3.02 -1.36 12.84
C ALA A 501 -4.54 -1.33 13.14
N GLY A 502 -4.93 -1.81 14.32
CA GLY A 502 -6.33 -1.89 14.75
C GLY A 502 -7.16 -3.02 14.15
N VAL A 503 -6.56 -3.91 13.34
CA VAL A 503 -7.24 -5.05 12.73
C VAL A 503 -6.79 -6.35 13.40
N ALA A 504 -7.72 -7.26 13.70
CA ALA A 504 -7.38 -8.59 14.19
C ALA A 504 -6.41 -9.29 13.21
N GLU A 505 -5.30 -9.82 13.72
CA GLU A 505 -4.21 -10.31 12.88
C GLU A 505 -4.66 -11.37 11.86
N GLY A 506 -5.55 -12.29 12.26
CA GLY A 506 -6.10 -13.30 11.36
C GLY A 506 -6.90 -12.72 10.19
N PHE A 507 -7.69 -11.67 10.42
CA PHE A 507 -8.41 -10.98 9.35
C PHE A 507 -7.44 -10.23 8.44
N LEU A 508 -6.41 -9.58 9.00
CA LEU A 508 -5.40 -8.90 8.21
C LEU A 508 -4.63 -9.85 7.29
N VAL A 509 -4.29 -11.06 7.78
CA VAL A 509 -3.71 -12.14 6.96
C VAL A 509 -4.67 -12.51 5.83
N ALA A 510 -5.94 -12.79 6.13
CA ALA A 510 -6.94 -13.19 5.15
C ALA A 510 -7.16 -12.13 4.05
N ILE A 511 -7.27 -10.86 4.44
CA ILE A 511 -7.46 -9.72 3.53
C ILE A 511 -6.21 -9.54 2.65
N SER A 512 -5.02 -9.59 3.25
CA SER A 512 -3.75 -9.46 2.51
C SER A 512 -3.60 -10.55 1.45
N LEU A 513 -3.84 -11.81 1.83
CA LEU A 513 -3.74 -12.95 0.91
C LEU A 513 -4.84 -12.89 -0.16
N GLY A 514 -6.08 -12.56 0.22
CA GLY A 514 -7.20 -12.47 -0.72
C GLY A 514 -6.98 -11.39 -1.77
N ALA A 515 -6.58 -10.19 -1.34
CA ALA A 515 -6.31 -9.07 -2.23
C ALA A 515 -5.16 -9.37 -3.20
N VAL A 516 -4.03 -9.88 -2.70
CA VAL A 516 -2.82 -10.11 -3.52
C VAL A 516 -2.94 -11.36 -4.40
N PHE A 517 -3.47 -12.47 -3.89
CA PHE A 517 -3.46 -13.74 -4.63
C PHE A 517 -4.57 -13.82 -5.68
N MET A 518 -5.78 -13.38 -5.35
CA MET A 518 -6.93 -13.55 -6.25
C MET A 518 -7.01 -12.47 -7.34
N GLY A 519 -6.16 -11.44 -7.31
CA GLY A 519 -5.95 -10.56 -8.45
C GLY A 519 -5.55 -11.32 -9.73
N ALA A 520 -4.98 -12.52 -9.59
CA ALA A 520 -4.64 -13.44 -10.68
C ALA A 520 -5.85 -14.14 -11.33
N MET A 521 -7.06 -14.01 -10.80
CA MET A 521 -8.23 -14.75 -11.29
C MET A 521 -8.72 -14.24 -12.64
N THR A 522 -8.49 -12.96 -12.97
CA THR A 522 -8.83 -12.38 -14.26
C THR A 522 -7.71 -11.48 -14.82
N TYR A 523 -7.79 -11.11 -16.10
CA TYR A 523 -6.87 -10.13 -16.68
C TYR A 523 -7.01 -8.71 -16.12
N ILE A 524 -8.13 -8.39 -15.47
CA ILE A 524 -8.43 -7.05 -14.96
C ILE A 524 -8.23 -6.93 -13.45
N GLY A 525 -8.01 -8.04 -12.73
CA GLY A 525 -7.83 -8.03 -11.28
C GLY A 525 -6.54 -7.32 -10.83
N ASN A 526 -5.53 -7.22 -11.70
CA ASN A 526 -4.32 -6.45 -11.41
C ASN A 526 -3.72 -5.84 -12.70
N GLY A 527 -3.17 -4.62 -12.61
CA GLY A 527 -2.59 -3.88 -13.73
C GLY A 527 -1.51 -4.63 -14.53
N PRO A 528 -0.55 -5.32 -13.87
CA PRO A 528 0.47 -6.12 -14.57
C PRO A 528 -0.11 -7.29 -15.39
N ASN A 529 -1.29 -7.83 -15.05
CA ASN A 529 -1.90 -8.93 -15.81
C ASN A 529 -2.22 -8.49 -17.24
N PHE A 530 -2.89 -7.35 -17.38
CA PHE A 530 -3.23 -6.77 -18.68
C PHE A 530 -1.98 -6.31 -19.43
N MET A 531 -1.01 -5.72 -18.73
CA MET A 531 0.27 -5.32 -19.31
C MET A 531 1.03 -6.51 -19.92
N VAL A 532 1.17 -7.61 -19.18
CA VAL A 532 1.85 -8.83 -19.64
C VAL A 532 1.11 -9.46 -20.82
N LYS A 533 -0.23 -9.52 -20.77
CA LYS A 533 -1.06 -9.96 -21.90
C LYS A 533 -0.76 -9.13 -23.15
N ALA A 534 -0.77 -7.80 -23.05
CA ALA A 534 -0.52 -6.91 -24.17
C ALA A 534 0.91 -7.05 -24.73
N ILE A 535 1.92 -7.25 -23.87
CA ILE A 535 3.30 -7.52 -24.29
C ILE A 535 3.38 -8.85 -25.04
N ALA A 536 2.72 -9.91 -24.56
CA ALA A 536 2.70 -11.20 -25.23
C ALA A 536 2.03 -11.13 -26.61
N GLU A 537 0.89 -10.44 -26.73
CA GLU A 537 0.18 -10.25 -28.00
C GLU A 537 1.02 -9.46 -29.01
N LYS A 538 1.72 -8.40 -28.57
CA LYS A 538 2.68 -7.65 -29.41
C LYS A 538 3.86 -8.51 -29.89
N ASN A 539 4.19 -9.60 -29.18
CA ASN A 539 5.20 -10.58 -29.57
C ASN A 539 4.60 -11.77 -30.34
N ASN A 540 3.41 -11.60 -30.94
CA ASN A 540 2.71 -12.60 -31.75
C ASN A 540 2.30 -13.87 -30.99
N ILE A 541 2.17 -13.80 -29.66
CA ILE A 541 1.62 -14.90 -28.86
C ILE A 541 0.13 -14.69 -28.71
N ARG A 542 -0.65 -15.64 -29.23
CA ARG A 542 -2.11 -15.61 -29.14
C ARG A 542 -2.55 -15.96 -27.72
N MET A 543 -2.91 -14.94 -26.94
CA MET A 543 -3.45 -15.10 -25.60
C MET A 543 -4.92 -15.56 -25.64
N PRO A 544 -5.39 -16.33 -24.65
CA PRO A 544 -6.81 -16.67 -24.57
C PRO A 544 -7.66 -15.43 -24.33
N SER A 545 -8.93 -15.50 -24.73
CA SER A 545 -9.94 -14.49 -24.40
C SER A 545 -10.12 -14.36 -22.88
N PHE A 546 -10.84 -13.33 -22.43
CA PHE A 546 -11.12 -13.10 -21.02
C PHE A 546 -11.65 -14.36 -20.29
N PHE A 547 -12.72 -14.96 -20.80
CA PHE A 547 -13.28 -16.20 -20.23
C PHE A 547 -12.37 -17.42 -20.44
N GLY A 548 -11.58 -17.44 -21.52
CA GLY A 548 -10.59 -18.47 -21.74
C GLY A 548 -9.50 -18.45 -20.67
N TYR A 549 -9.03 -17.27 -20.27
CA TYR A 549 -8.10 -17.09 -19.16
C TYR A 549 -8.72 -17.51 -17.83
N MET A 550 -9.97 -17.12 -17.58
CA MET A 550 -10.68 -17.54 -16.36
C MET A 550 -10.74 -19.06 -16.25
N LEU A 551 -10.98 -19.80 -17.35
CA LEU A 551 -10.96 -21.25 -17.28
C LEU A 551 -9.61 -21.81 -16.77
N TYR A 552 -8.49 -21.21 -17.15
CA TYR A 552 -7.18 -21.56 -16.59
C TYR A 552 -7.09 -21.22 -15.10
N SER A 553 -7.46 -20.01 -14.70
CA SER A 553 -7.35 -19.57 -13.30
C SER A 553 -8.27 -20.37 -12.38
N PHE A 554 -9.53 -20.63 -12.76
CA PHE A 554 -10.43 -21.50 -11.99
C PHE A 554 -9.92 -22.93 -11.89
N THR A 555 -9.34 -23.49 -12.96
CA THR A 555 -8.84 -24.87 -12.94
C THR A 555 -7.59 -25.02 -12.07
N VAL A 556 -6.73 -23.99 -12.01
CA VAL A 556 -5.45 -24.06 -11.31
C VAL A 556 -5.52 -23.42 -9.93
N LEU A 557 -5.95 -22.16 -9.86
CA LEU A 557 -5.85 -21.34 -8.64
C LEU A 557 -6.93 -21.66 -7.61
N VAL A 558 -8.18 -21.93 -8.00
CA VAL A 558 -9.24 -22.23 -7.03
C VAL A 558 -8.92 -23.48 -6.19
N PRO A 559 -8.48 -24.62 -6.77
CA PRO A 559 -8.01 -25.76 -5.98
C PRO A 559 -6.86 -25.39 -5.04
N ILE A 560 -5.89 -24.59 -5.51
CA ILE A 560 -4.76 -24.14 -4.68
C ILE A 560 -5.24 -23.30 -3.51
N PHE A 561 -6.16 -22.36 -3.75
CA PHE A 561 -6.70 -21.47 -2.73
C PHE A 561 -7.59 -22.21 -1.74
N LEU A 562 -8.40 -23.18 -2.18
CA LEU A 562 -9.16 -24.03 -1.27
C LEU A 562 -8.25 -24.81 -0.32
N ILE A 563 -7.18 -25.41 -0.84
CA ILE A 563 -6.21 -26.15 -0.02
C ILE A 563 -5.45 -25.19 0.90
N MET A 564 -5.07 -24.01 0.41
CA MET A 564 -4.41 -22.98 1.21
C MET A 564 -5.31 -22.53 2.37
N THR A 565 -6.59 -22.24 2.10
CA THR A 565 -7.58 -21.95 3.15
C THR A 565 -7.60 -23.08 4.17
N LEU A 566 -7.82 -24.34 3.77
CA LEU A 566 -7.90 -25.47 4.70
C LEU A 566 -6.63 -25.68 5.57
N ILE A 567 -5.45 -25.27 5.09
CA ILE A 567 -4.18 -25.44 5.81
C ILE A 567 -3.92 -24.25 6.75
N PHE A 568 -4.26 -23.03 6.34
CA PHE A 568 -3.77 -21.80 6.98
C PHE A 568 -4.86 -20.87 7.55
N LEU A 569 -6.13 -21.03 7.17
CA LEU A 569 -7.26 -20.15 7.53
C LEU A 569 -8.42 -20.95 8.11
#